data_AF-A0A6L3YXW6-F1
#
_entry.id   AF-A0A6L3YXW6-F1
#
_cell.length_a   1.000
_cell.length_b   1.000
_cell.length_c   1.000
_cell.angle_alpha   90.00
_cell.angle_beta   90.00
_cell.angle_gamma   90.00
#
_symmetry.space_group_name_H-M   'P 1'
#
loop_
_entity.id
_entity.type
_entity.pdbx_description
1 polymer ?
#
loop_
_entity_poly.entity_id
_entity_poly.type
_entity_poly.pdbx_seq_one_letter_code
_entity_poly.pdbx_strand_id
1 'polypeptide(L)' 'VHISAVERAGLHTLNEGQKLTYDLEQDRKSGKMTVCNLQAAYN' A
#
# COMPACT_ATOMS: atom_id res chain seq x y z
N VAL A 1 2.41 -1.03 -5.95
CA VAL A 1 1.80 -0.06 -5.01
C VAL A 1 1.76 1.29 -5.69
N HIS A 2 0.64 2.02 -5.63
CA HIS A 2 0.55 3.36 -6.20
C HIS A 2 1.13 4.37 -5.21
N ILE A 3 1.80 5.42 -5.69
CA ILE A 3 2.36 6.47 -4.83
C ILE A 3 1.30 7.11 -3.91
N SER A 4 0.06 7.23 -4.42
CA SER A 4 -1.08 7.73 -3.65
C SER A 4 -1.44 6.86 -2.43
N ALA A 5 -1.19 5.55 -2.47
CA ALA A 5 -1.38 4.68 -1.31
C ALA A 5 -0.28 4.88 -0.25
N VAL A 6 0.94 5.22 -0.69
CA VAL A 6 2.08 5.53 0.17
C VAL A 6 1.87 6.86 0.89
N GLU A 7 1.47 7.90 0.15
CA GLU A 7 1.17 9.23 0.71
C GLU A 7 0.01 9.18 1.71
N ARG A 8 -1.06 8.43 1.40
CA ARG A 8 -2.20 8.23 2.32
C ARG A 8 -1.82 7.51 3.62
N ALA A 9 -0.79 6.67 3.57
CA ALA A 9 -0.24 5.99 4.74
C ALA A 9 0.63 6.90 5.62
N GLY A 10 0.80 8.19 5.25
CA GLY A 10 1.72 9.11 5.91
C GLY A 10 3.19 8.77 5.66
N LEU A 11 3.47 7.94 4.66
CA LEU A 11 4.83 7.56 4.29
C LEU A 11 5.31 8.51 3.18
N HIS A 12 6.50 9.07 3.35
CA HIS A 12 7.14 9.89 2.31
C HIS A 12 7.85 9.05 1.24
N THR A 13 8.36 7.88 1.63
CA THR A 13 9.08 6.96 0.76
C THR A 13 8.91 5.53 1.25
N LEU A 14 9.16 4.57 0.36
CA LEU A 14 9.32 3.16 0.71
C LEU A 14 10.77 2.78 0.52
N ASN A 15 11.37 2.24 1.57
CA ASN A 15 12.73 1.72 1.50
C ASN A 15 12.70 0.26 1.05
N GLU A 16 13.74 -0.18 0.34
CA GLU A 16 13.89 -1.59 -0.01
C GLU A 16 13.94 -2.45 1.27
N GLY A 17 13.22 -3.58 1.26
CA GLY A 17 13.12 -4.47 2.41
C GLY A 17 12.20 -3.98 3.54
N GLN A 18 11.57 -2.80 3.41
CA GLN A 18 10.63 -2.29 4.40
C GLN A 18 9.40 -3.20 4.52
N LYS A 19 9.13 -3.67 5.74
CA LYS A 19 7.94 -4.46 6.04
C LYS A 19 6.75 -3.53 6.27
N LEU A 20 5.63 -3.89 5.66
CA LEU A 20 4.38 -3.12 5.69
C LEU A 20 3.21 -4.10 5.83
N THR A 21 2.16 -3.66 6.50
CA THR A 21 0.85 -4.29 6.44
C THR A 21 0.00 -3.57 5.39
N TYR A 22 -0.87 -4.31 4.72
CA TYR A 22 -1.74 -3.78 3.69
C TYR A 22 -2.93 -4.70 3.47
N ASP A 23 -3.99 -4.12 2.89
CA ASP A 23 -5.14 -4.85 2.39
C ASP A 23 -5.09 -4.97 0.87
N LEU A 24 -5.75 -5.99 0.34
CA LEU A 24 -5.96 -6.18 -1.09
C LEU A 24 -7.44 -6.00 -1.42
N GLU A 25 -7.72 -5.15 -2.39
CA GLU A 25 -9.06 -4.95 -2.93
C GLU A 25 -9.05 -5.17 -4.44
N GLN A 26 -10.09 -5.81 -4.97
CA GLN A 26 -10.25 -5.97 -6.40
C GLN A 26 -10.84 -4.68 -7.00
N ASP A 27 -10.07 -4.02 -7.88
CA ASP A 27 -10.55 -2.85 -8.60
C ASP A 27 -11.71 -3.25 -9.51
N ARG A 28 -12.89 -2.65 -9.27
CA ARG A 28 -14.13 -3.02 -9.97
C ARG A 28 -14.13 -2.65 -11.46
N LYS A 29 -13.27 -1.71 -11.90
CA LYS A 29 -13.16 -1.32 -13.30
C LYS A 29 -12.28 -2.27 -14.12
N SER A 30 -11.15 -2.68 -13.58
CA SER A 30 -10.13 -3.49 -14.28
C SER A 30 -10.11 -4.96 -13.86
N GLY A 31 -10.77 -5.32 -12.76
CA GLY A 31 -10.74 -6.66 -12.16
C GLY A 31 -9.41 -7.02 -11.49
N LYS A 32 -8.46 -6.08 -11.42
CA LYS A 32 -7.11 -6.30 -10.89
C LYS A 32 -7.07 -6.10 -9.37
N MET A 33 -6.22 -6.88 -8.70
CA MET A 33 -5.92 -6.65 -7.29
C MET A 33 -5.12 -5.36 -7.12
N THR A 34 -5.57 -4.52 -6.19
CA THR A 34 -4.95 -3.25 -5.82
C THR A 34 -4.66 -3.24 -4.33
N VAL A 35 -3.55 -2.61 -3.96
CA VAL A 35 -3.14 -2.46 -2.55
C VAL A 35 -3.82 -1.23 -1.95
N CYS A 36 -4.48 -1.40 -0.81
CA CYS A 36 -5.09 -0.35 -0.01
C CYS A 36 -4.65 -0.45 1.48
N ASN A 37 -4.98 0.57 2.27
CA ASN A 37 -4.71 0.63 3.71
C ASN A 37 -3.26 0.31 4.11
N LEU A 38 -2.29 0.84 3.37
CA LEU A 38 -0.87 0.61 3.64
C LEU A 38 -0.50 1.19 5.01
N GLN A 39 0.24 0.43 5.81
CA GLN A 39 0.70 0.83 7.15
C GLN A 39 2.11 0.31 7.41
N ALA A 40 2.88 1.06 8.20
CA ALA A 40 4.17 0.60 8.68
C ALA A 40 3.99 -0.62 9.59
N ALA A 41 4.62 -1.74 9.25
CA ALA A 41 4.68 -2.88 10.15
C ALA A 41 5.77 -2.59 11.19
N TYR A 42 5.37 -2.10 12.37
CA TYR A 42 6.27 -2.03 13.51
C TYR A 42 6.50 -3.46 14.03
N ASN A 43 7.78 -3.83 14.21
CA ASN A 43 8.16 -5.03 14.97
C ASN A 43 8.14 -4.72 16.47
#